data_AF-A0A8C8GEB4-F1
#
_entry.id   AF-A0A8C8GEB4-F1
#
_cell.length_a   1.000
_cell.length_b   1.000
_cell.length_c   1.000
_cell.angle_alpha   90.00
_cell.angle_beta   90.00
_cell.angle_gamma   90.00
#
_symmetry.space_group_name_H-M   'P 1'
#
loop_
_entity.id
_entity.type
_entity.pdbx_description
1 polymer ?
#
loop_
_entity_poly.entity_id
_entity_poly.type
_entity_poly.pdbx_seq_one_letter_code
_entity_poly.pdbx_strand_id
1 'polypeptide(L)'
;MEKIPDEGAALIVYYHGAIPVDYYYFLAKVLIQTGRIVHSVADYFLFKVPGFKLLLEVFSVILGPQKECVKALKSGHLLGISPGGVREALLSDATYPLLWGKRKGFAQVAIDSKVVHMGFLDGILPHQLSPLQEREHRSNIIFFLYFRWTLW
;
A
#
# COMPACT_ATOMS: atom_id res chain seq x y z
N MET A 1 -8.23 -13.67 0.66
CA MET A 1 -7.82 -12.83 1.81
C MET A 1 -6.84 -13.55 2.74
N GLU A 2 -6.68 -14.87 2.57
CA GLU A 2 -5.70 -15.77 3.23
C GLU A 2 -4.23 -15.32 3.23
N LYS A 3 -3.88 -14.25 2.51
CA LYS A 3 -2.52 -13.70 2.40
C LYS A 3 -2.29 -12.48 3.28
N ILE A 4 -3.32 -11.91 3.92
CA ILE A 4 -3.15 -10.90 4.96
C ILE A 4 -2.92 -11.68 6.25
N PRO A 5 -1.81 -11.44 6.97
CA PRO A 5 -1.56 -12.17 8.19
C PRO A 5 -2.58 -11.75 9.26
N ASP A 6 -3.03 -12.70 10.07
CA ASP A 6 -3.95 -12.43 11.19
C ASP A 6 -3.28 -11.63 12.31
N GLU A 7 -1.95 -11.73 12.43
CA GLU A 7 -1.14 -11.00 13.39
C GLU A 7 0.13 -10.44 12.74
N GLY A 8 0.73 -9.42 13.36
CA GLY A 8 1.99 -8.84 12.88
C GLY A 8 1.84 -7.95 11.64
N ALA A 9 2.97 -7.40 11.18
CA ALA A 9 2.98 -6.34 10.19
C ALA A 9 2.95 -6.84 8.74
N ALA A 10 2.24 -6.10 7.88
CA ALA A 10 2.30 -6.30 6.45
C ALA A 10 2.26 -4.96 5.70
N LEU A 11 3.02 -4.89 4.61
CA LEU A 11 3.02 -3.75 3.69
C LEU A 11 2.19 -4.12 2.47
N ILE A 12 1.13 -3.37 2.21
CA ILE A 12 0.24 -3.53 1.07
C ILE A 12 0.55 -2.39 0.11
N VAL A 13 1.09 -2.72 -1.05
CA VAL A 13 1.40 -1.76 -2.11
C VAL A 13 0.32 -1.85 -3.16
N TYR A 14 -0.29 -0.73 -3.52
CA TYR A 14 -1.44 -0.70 -4.42
C TYR A 14 -1.32 0.46 -5.41
N TYR A 15 -1.96 0.34 -6.57
CA TYR A 15 -2.03 1.45 -7.53
C TYR A 15 -2.94 2.57 -6.99
N HIS A 16 -2.66 3.82 -7.34
CA HIS A 16 -3.52 4.95 -6.98
C HIS A 16 -4.35 5.41 -8.17
N GLY A 17 -5.64 5.11 -8.15
CA GLY A 17 -6.61 5.74 -9.06
C GLY A 17 -6.94 7.17 -8.64
N ALA A 18 -7.45 7.99 -9.55
CA ALA A 18 -7.99 9.32 -9.21
C ALA A 18 -9.01 9.27 -8.06
N ILE A 19 -9.83 8.21 -8.04
CA ILE A 19 -10.69 7.83 -6.92
C ILE A 19 -10.48 6.32 -6.68
N PRO A 20 -9.71 5.91 -5.66
CA PRO A 20 -9.36 4.51 -5.45
C PRO A 20 -10.49 3.75 -4.73
N VAL A 21 -11.64 3.60 -5.42
CA VAL A 21 -12.87 3.01 -4.86
C VAL A 21 -12.67 1.56 -4.44
N ASP A 22 -11.98 0.78 -5.26
CA ASP A 22 -11.60 -0.61 -5.00
C ASP A 22 -10.70 -0.76 -3.76
N TYR A 23 -9.77 0.18 -3.55
CA TYR A 23 -8.97 0.23 -2.34
C TYR A 23 -9.84 0.45 -1.11
N TYR A 24 -10.86 1.32 -1.17
CA TYR A 24 -11.78 1.50 -0.03
C TYR A 24 -12.61 0.25 0.26
N TYR A 25 -13.07 -0.46 -0.77
CA TYR A 25 -13.72 -1.76 -0.58
C TYR A 25 -12.77 -2.79 0.03
N PHE A 26 -11.51 -2.80 -0.39
CA PHE A 26 -10.49 -3.64 0.21
C PHE A 26 -10.31 -3.31 1.70
N LEU A 27 -10.11 -2.04 2.06
CA LEU A 27 -9.99 -1.61 3.46
C LEU A 27 -11.17 -2.07 4.32
N ALA A 28 -12.39 -1.84 3.84
CA ALA A 28 -13.62 -2.25 4.53
C ALA A 28 -13.67 -3.78 4.69
N LYS A 29 -13.29 -4.53 3.66
CA LYS A 29 -13.27 -5.98 3.68
C LYS A 29 -12.26 -6.53 4.68
N VAL A 30 -11.04 -5.98 4.73
CA VAL A 30 -10.04 -6.37 5.74
C VAL A 30 -10.59 -6.12 7.14
N LEU A 31 -11.12 -4.92 7.40
CA LEU A 31 -11.67 -4.58 8.70
C LEU A 31 -12.80 -5.53 9.12
N ILE A 32 -13.77 -5.80 8.23
CA ILE A 32 -14.93 -6.64 8.54
C ILE A 32 -14.51 -8.10 8.78
N GLN A 33 -13.57 -8.61 7.99
CA GLN A 33 -13.26 -10.04 7.99
C GLN A 33 -12.13 -10.43 8.94
N THR A 34 -11.17 -9.55 9.23
CA THR A 34 -10.04 -9.82 10.14
C THR A 34 -10.05 -8.95 11.39
N GLY A 35 -10.89 -7.92 11.46
CA GLY A 35 -10.89 -6.92 12.54
C GLY A 35 -9.70 -5.95 12.48
N ARG A 36 -8.82 -6.06 11.47
CA ARG A 36 -7.60 -5.27 11.39
C ARG A 36 -7.78 -4.00 10.56
N ILE A 37 -7.24 -2.89 11.04
CA ILE A 37 -7.19 -1.63 10.31
C ILE A 37 -5.92 -1.60 9.47
N VAL A 38 -6.07 -1.18 8.20
CA VAL A 38 -4.95 -0.86 7.32
C VAL A 38 -4.73 0.64 7.34
N HIS A 39 -3.56 1.07 7.80
CA HIS A 39 -3.18 2.48 7.81
C HIS A 39 -2.79 2.90 6.41
N SER A 40 -3.52 3.85 5.84
CA SER A 40 -3.24 4.36 4.50
C SER A 40 -2.17 5.45 4.57
N VAL A 41 -1.25 5.50 3.61
CA VAL A 41 -0.25 6.57 3.54
C VAL A 41 -0.68 7.63 2.54
N ALA A 42 -0.72 8.89 2.99
CA ALA A 42 -1.04 10.02 2.12
C ALA A 42 0.03 11.13 2.18
N ASP A 43 0.07 11.93 1.12
CA ASP A 43 0.94 13.10 1.05
C ASP A 43 0.51 14.17 2.06
N TYR A 44 1.49 14.90 2.61
CA TYR A 44 1.26 15.98 3.56
C TYR A 44 0.33 17.07 3.03
N PHE A 45 0.29 17.26 1.70
CA PHE A 45 -0.61 18.21 1.06
C PHE A 45 -2.08 17.96 1.40
N LEU A 46 -2.54 16.71 1.47
CA LEU A 46 -3.94 16.39 1.75
C LEU A 46 -4.39 16.82 3.14
N PHE A 47 -3.47 16.87 4.11
CA PHE A 47 -3.74 17.36 5.47
C PHE A 47 -3.98 18.88 5.51
N LYS A 48 -3.60 19.62 4.46
CA LYS A 48 -3.81 21.07 4.37
C LYS A 48 -5.11 21.46 3.64
N VAL A 49 -5.76 20.51 2.97
CA VAL A 49 -6.99 20.78 2.20
C VAL A 49 -8.20 20.75 3.15
N PRO A 50 -8.95 21.87 3.28
CA PRO A 50 -10.17 21.88 4.07
C PRO A 50 -11.16 20.83 3.59
N GLY A 51 -11.79 20.10 4.52
CA GLY A 51 -12.77 19.05 4.21
C GLY A 51 -12.21 17.63 4.08
N PHE A 52 -10.88 17.46 3.90
CA PHE A 52 -10.27 16.12 3.82
C PHE A 52 -10.02 15.46 5.18
N LYS A 53 -10.05 16.23 6.28
CA LYS A 53 -9.76 15.71 7.63
C LYS A 53 -10.58 14.49 8.01
N LEU A 54 -11.90 14.51 7.76
CA LEU A 54 -12.79 13.39 8.06
C LEU A 54 -12.42 12.14 7.24
N LEU A 55 -12.08 12.33 5.96
CA LEU A 55 -11.68 11.24 5.08
C LEU A 55 -10.35 10.62 5.53
N LEU A 56 -9.40 11.45 5.95
CA LEU A 56 -8.10 11.01 6.49
C LEU A 56 -8.27 10.23 7.81
N GLU A 57 -9.18 10.66 8.68
CA GLU A 57 -9.49 9.96 9.93
C GLU A 57 -10.16 8.60 9.69
N VAL A 58 -11.16 8.55 8.81
CA VAL A 58 -11.88 7.31 8.46
C VAL A 58 -10.93 6.25 7.89
N PHE A 59 -9.99 6.65 7.04
CA PHE A 59 -9.02 5.73 6.44
C PHE A 59 -7.75 5.52 7.28
N SER A 60 -7.75 5.98 8.54
CA SER A 60 -6.62 5.86 9.47
C SER A 60 -5.29 6.29 8.82
N VAL A 61 -5.35 7.42 8.11
CA VAL A 61 -4.26 7.87 7.26
C VAL A 61 -3.09 8.35 8.11
N ILE A 62 -1.91 7.80 7.87
CA ILE A 62 -0.68 8.25 8.48
C ILE A 62 0.12 9.13 7.51
N LEU A 63 0.97 9.98 8.09
CA LEU A 63 1.84 10.86 7.33
C LEU A 63 2.84 10.03 6.50
N GLY A 64 3.08 10.50 5.27
CA GLY A 64 4.02 9.88 4.32
C GLY A 64 5.53 9.82 4.65
N PRO A 65 6.11 10.50 5.66
CA PRO A 65 7.53 10.30 5.98
C PRO A 65 7.85 8.84 6.30
N GLN A 66 8.93 8.32 5.70
CA GLN A 66 9.33 6.90 5.83
C GLN A 66 9.44 6.45 7.29
N LYS A 67 9.91 7.33 8.18
CA LYS A 67 10.02 7.07 9.63
C LYS A 67 8.68 6.65 10.26
N GLU A 68 7.60 7.33 9.91
CA GLU A 68 6.27 7.04 10.47
C GLU A 68 5.73 5.72 9.90
N CYS A 69 5.94 5.47 8.61
CA CYS A 69 5.63 4.18 7.98
C CYS A 69 6.36 3.01 8.65
N VAL A 70 7.67 3.15 8.90
CA VAL A 70 8.48 2.13 9.58
C VAL A 70 8.01 1.92 11.02
N LYS A 71 7.67 3.01 11.73
CA LYS A 71 7.14 2.93 13.10
C LYS A 71 5.80 2.18 13.14
N ALA A 72 4.88 2.48 12.21
CA ALA A 72 3.60 1.81 12.12
C ALA A 72 3.78 0.30 11.90
N LEU A 73 4.63 -0.09 10.94
CA LEU A 73 4.95 -1.49 10.65
C LEU A 73 5.64 -2.18 11.83
N LYS A 74 6.63 -1.55 12.48
CA LYS A 74 7.28 -2.13 13.66
C LYS A 74 6.34 -2.32 14.85
N SER A 75 5.24 -1.60 14.88
CA SER A 75 4.19 -1.74 15.90
C SER A 75 3.16 -2.83 15.55
N GLY A 76 3.37 -3.58 14.46
CA GLY A 76 2.50 -4.68 14.06
C GLY A 76 1.31 -4.28 13.19
N HIS A 77 1.24 -3.04 12.70
CA HIS A 77 0.11 -2.59 11.88
C HIS A 77 0.21 -3.05 10.42
N LEU A 78 -0.95 -3.10 9.75
CA LEU A 78 -1.03 -3.19 8.30
C LEU A 78 -0.85 -1.80 7.69
N LEU A 79 -0.05 -1.67 6.64
CA LEU A 79 0.23 -0.38 6.00
C LEU A 79 -0.07 -0.43 4.51
N GLY A 80 -0.91 0.48 4.01
CA GLY A 80 -1.20 0.66 2.59
C GLY A 80 -0.40 1.81 1.99
N ILE A 81 0.39 1.55 0.94
CA ILE A 81 1.17 2.57 0.22
C ILE A 81 0.88 2.51 -1.28
N SER A 82 0.48 3.64 -1.86
CA SER A 82 0.72 3.88 -3.29
C SER A 82 2.11 4.48 -3.49
N PRO A 83 2.99 3.82 -4.25
CA PRO A 83 4.37 4.25 -4.40
C PRO A 83 4.54 5.43 -5.36
N GLY A 84 3.60 5.63 -6.29
CA GLY A 84 3.60 6.77 -7.20
C GLY A 84 2.87 8.01 -6.67
N GLY A 85 2.00 7.85 -5.65
CA GLY A 85 1.33 8.92 -4.92
C GLY A 85 0.46 9.80 -5.81
N VAL A 86 0.39 11.11 -5.53
CA VAL A 86 -0.46 12.06 -6.29
C VAL A 86 -0.16 12.05 -7.79
N ARG A 87 1.10 11.84 -8.19
CA ARG A 87 1.44 11.75 -9.63
C ARG A 87 0.81 10.53 -10.29
N GLU A 88 0.76 9.41 -9.59
CA GLU A 88 0.10 8.20 -10.07
C GLU A 88 -1.41 8.42 -10.14
N ALA A 89 -2.01 9.06 -9.12
CA ALA A 89 -3.42 9.45 -9.14
C ALA A 89 -3.81 10.33 -10.34
N LEU A 90 -2.92 11.25 -10.75
CA LEU A 90 -3.16 12.16 -11.87
C LEU A 90 -2.95 11.52 -13.25
N LEU A 91 -2.16 10.45 -13.31
CA LEU A 91 -1.82 9.75 -14.55
C LEU A 91 -2.50 8.37 -14.66
N SER A 92 -3.33 8.03 -13.69
CA SER A 92 -4.04 6.75 -13.66
C SER A 92 -5.08 6.69 -14.77
N ASP A 93 -5.16 5.56 -15.44
CA ASP A 93 -6.22 5.22 -16.39
C ASP A 93 -6.88 3.88 -15.99
N ALA A 94 -7.80 3.38 -16.82
CA ALA A 94 -8.51 2.13 -16.58
C ALA A 94 -7.61 0.87 -16.60
N THR A 95 -6.33 1.01 -16.98
CA THR A 95 -5.37 -0.11 -16.98
C THR A 95 -4.64 -0.27 -15.63
N TYR A 96 -4.90 0.64 -14.69
CA TYR A 96 -4.39 0.62 -13.32
C TYR A 96 -2.87 0.37 -13.22
N PRO A 97 -2.03 1.07 -13.99
CA PRO A 97 -0.59 0.84 -13.95
C PRO A 97 0.00 1.39 -12.65
N LEU A 98 0.95 0.65 -12.07
CA LEU A 98 1.77 1.16 -10.99
C LEU A 98 2.88 2.07 -11.54
N LEU A 99 2.80 3.37 -11.22
CA LEU A 99 3.62 4.46 -11.76
C LEU A 99 4.49 5.12 -10.67
N TRP A 100 5.41 4.35 -10.08
CA TRP A 100 6.33 4.88 -9.07
C TRP A 100 7.62 5.51 -9.63
N GLY A 101 7.96 5.24 -10.89
CA GLY A 101 9.14 5.80 -11.57
C GLY A 101 10.46 5.50 -10.82
N LYS A 102 11.18 6.54 -10.41
CA LYS A 102 12.44 6.41 -9.64
C LYS A 102 12.23 6.39 -8.12
N ARG A 103 11.00 6.49 -7.62
CA ARG A 103 10.73 6.52 -6.17
C ARG A 103 10.94 5.12 -5.57
N LYS A 104 11.80 5.04 -4.56
CA LYS A 104 12.17 3.79 -3.87
C LYS A 104 11.83 3.79 -2.38
N GLY A 105 11.12 4.82 -1.90
CA GLY A 105 10.84 5.01 -0.47
C GLY A 105 10.04 3.86 0.14
N PHE A 106 9.02 3.34 -0.55
CA PHE A 106 8.22 2.20 -0.07
C PHE A 106 9.07 0.93 0.12
N ALA A 107 10.00 0.69 -0.80
CA ALA A 107 10.91 -0.46 -0.72
C ALA A 107 11.89 -0.30 0.45
N GLN A 108 12.38 0.93 0.70
CA GLN A 108 13.23 1.21 1.87
C GLN A 108 12.45 1.01 3.18
N VAL A 109 11.19 1.46 3.24
CA VAL A 109 10.29 1.24 4.39
C VAL A 109 10.16 -0.25 4.69
N ALA A 110 9.97 -1.09 3.68
CA ALA A 110 9.88 -2.54 3.87
C ALA A 110 11.15 -3.15 4.45
N ILE A 111 12.31 -2.74 3.92
CA ILE A 111 13.63 -3.19 4.40
C ILE A 111 13.84 -2.76 5.86
N ASP A 112 13.62 -1.48 6.17
CA ASP A 112 13.90 -0.90 7.49
C ASP A 112 12.95 -1.40 8.58
N SER A 113 11.73 -1.78 8.19
CA SER A 113 10.73 -2.39 9.07
C SER A 113 10.90 -3.89 9.24
N LYS A 114 11.75 -4.54 8.43
CA LYS A 114 11.92 -6.00 8.38
C LYS A 114 10.59 -6.73 8.19
N VAL A 115 9.68 -6.14 7.42
CA VAL A 115 8.36 -6.72 7.18
C VAL A 115 8.52 -7.96 6.31
N VAL A 116 8.02 -9.08 6.82
CA VAL A 116 8.08 -10.37 6.13
C VAL A 116 7.00 -10.49 5.07
N HIS A 117 5.90 -9.74 5.16
CA HIS A 117 4.77 -9.83 4.23
C HIS A 117 4.58 -8.53 3.45
N MET A 118 4.98 -8.52 2.17
CA MET A 118 4.62 -7.44 1.24
C MET A 118 3.62 -7.93 0.21
N GLY A 119 2.40 -7.39 0.23
CA GLY A 119 1.36 -7.67 -0.76
C GLY A 119 1.29 -6.59 -1.83
N PHE A 120 0.99 -6.95 -3.09
CA PHE A 120 0.66 -6.02 -4.16
C PHE A 120 -0.80 -6.17 -4.57
N LEU A 121 -1.52 -5.05 -4.62
CA LEU A 121 -2.93 -4.97 -4.98
C LEU A 121 -3.04 -4.41 -6.40
N ASP A 122 -3.20 -5.34 -7.35
CA ASP A 122 -3.36 -5.13 -8.80
C ASP A 122 -2.25 -4.29 -9.49
N GLY A 123 -2.27 -4.26 -10.83
CA GLY A 123 -1.52 -3.25 -11.61
C GLY A 123 -0.01 -3.46 -11.82
N ILE A 124 0.60 -4.50 -11.24
CA ILE A 124 2.02 -4.79 -11.48
C ILE A 124 2.23 -5.49 -12.81
N LEU A 125 3.01 -4.85 -13.67
CA LEU A 125 3.53 -5.49 -14.87
C LEU A 125 4.72 -6.41 -14.50
N PRO A 126 4.86 -7.58 -15.13
CA PRO A 126 5.90 -8.57 -14.78
C PRO A 126 7.33 -8.01 -14.71
N HIS A 127 7.67 -7.04 -15.57
CA HIS A 127 8.98 -6.39 -15.59
C HIS A 127 9.27 -5.52 -14.35
N GLN A 128 8.24 -5.12 -13.60
CA GLN A 128 8.38 -4.36 -12.37
C GLN A 128 8.60 -5.27 -11.15
N LEU A 129 8.31 -6.57 -11.27
CA LEU A 129 8.55 -7.58 -10.23
C LEU A 129 10.02 -7.98 -10.15
N SER A 130 10.72 -8.09 -11.28
CA SER A 130 12.08 -8.63 -11.30
C SER A 130 13.05 -7.90 -10.35
N PRO A 131 13.07 -6.55 -10.25
CA PRO A 131 13.98 -5.87 -9.33
C PRO A 131 13.58 -6.01 -7.85
N LEU A 132 12.31 -6.35 -7.58
CA LEU A 132 11.78 -6.56 -6.23
C LEU A 132 12.02 -8.00 -5.77
N GLN A 133 11.86 -8.98 -6.65
CA GLN A 133 12.19 -10.39 -6.42
C GLN A 133 13.70 -10.61 -6.21
N GLU A 134 14.57 -9.87 -6.90
CA GLU A 134 16.01 -9.88 -6.59
C GLU A 134 16.36 -9.30 -5.21
N ARG A 135 15.47 -8.47 -4.64
CA ARG A 135 15.63 -7.93 -3.28
C ARG A 135 15.05 -8.87 -2.23
N GLU A 136 14.01 -9.63 -2.55
CA GLU A 136 13.48 -10.73 -1.70
C GLU A 136 14.58 -11.69 -1.26
N HIS A 137 15.38 -12.17 -2.23
CA HIS A 137 16.52 -13.06 -1.98
C HIS A 137 17.58 -12.49 -1.04
N ARG A 138 17.62 -11.16 -0.86
CA ARG A 138 18.59 -10.46 0.01
C ARG A 138 18.00 -10.00 1.33
N SER A 139 16.69 -10.11 1.55
CA SER A 139 16.02 -9.40 2.67
C SER A 139 14.99 -10.22 3.45
N ASN A 140 14.73 -11.50 3.12
CA ASN A 140 13.69 -12.32 3.76
C ASN A 140 12.27 -11.69 3.70
N ILE A 141 12.00 -10.88 2.68
CA ILE A 141 10.70 -10.22 2.45
C ILE A 141 9.90 -11.07 1.46
N ILE A 142 8.79 -11.67 1.88
CA ILE A 142 7.92 -12.49 1.05
C ILE A 142 6.95 -11.58 0.29
N PHE A 143 6.97 -11.67 -1.04
CA PHE A 143 6.06 -10.93 -1.91
C PHE A 143 4.81 -11.73 -2.28
N PHE A 144 3.64 -11.15 -2.05
CA PHE A 144 2.35 -11.72 -2.41
C PHE A 144 1.65 -10.86 -3.48
N LEU A 145 1.27 -11.45 -4.60
CA LEU A 145 0.37 -10.80 -5.56
C LEU A 145 -1.09 -11.09 -5.16
N TYR A 146 -1.90 -10.05 -5.03
CA TYR A 146 -3.36 -10.15 -5.01
C TYR A 146 -3.86 -10.17 -6.46
N PHE A 147 -4.64 -11.20 -6.79
CA PHE A 147 -5.18 -11.43 -8.13
C PHE A 147 -6.55 -10.75 -8.28
N ARG A 148 -6.75 -10.18 -9.48
CA ARG A 148 -7.96 -9.56 -10.03
C ARG A 148 -9.26 -10.21 -9.57
N TRP A 149 -10.21 -9.41 -9.07
CA TRP A 149 -11.62 -9.80 -9.04
C TRP A 149 -12.14 -9.80 -10.48
N THR A 150 -12.20 -10.98 -11.11
CA THR A 150 -13.08 -11.17 -12.27
C THR A 150 -14.51 -11.30 -11.76
N LEU A 151 -15.25 -10.20 -11.70
CA LEU A 151 -16.69 -10.18 -11.88
C LEU A 151 -17.07 -8.85 -12.55
N TRP A 152 -17.49 -9.00 -13.81
CA TRP A 152 -17.82 -8.02 -14.87
C TRP A 152 -16.65 -7.53 -15.71
#